data_AF-A0A453L7E5-F1
#
_entry.id   AF-A0A453L7E5-F1
#
_cell.length_a   1.000
_cell.length_b   1.000
_cell.length_c   1.000
_cell.angle_alpha   90.00
_cell.angle_beta   90.00
_cell.angle_gamma   90.00
#
_symmetry.space_group_name_H-M   'P 1'
#
loop_
_entity.id
_entity.type
_entity.pdbx_description
1 polymer ?
#
loop_
_entity_poly.entity_id
_entity_poly.type
_entity_poly.pdbx_seq_one_letter_code
_entity_poly.pdbx_strand_id
1 'polypeptide(L)'
;MSLQNAARLACASHTFRRSWRCYPNLDLRQRTLGLNGDHISKVDHILQNHSGVGMKKLRIELFDCDKVDSCYISSWLRIAVTAGIEELTLYLPATPEDEAYYSFPYSLLFNGSEDSIRYLDIGLCAFRPTAGLGRWRSLAILSLGNVLIADDELEGLLYNCAALEHLALLNCPEIVCLKIPCLLRRLRVLRVSVCRNMQVIDSNAPNISIFHFSGSLVSISFGSALQVKNVHMECLEFGQSNIVLHARTKLLSYAPNVETLVISSPNEVYSESLDEYRLAICI
;
A
#
# COMPACT_ATOMS: atom_id res chain seq x y z
N MET A 1 22.75 -1.05 -12.31
CA MET A 1 23.03 -2.46 -12.68
C MET A 1 21.82 -3.30 -12.30
N SER A 2 21.35 -4.22 -13.14
CA SER A 2 20.19 -5.07 -12.77
C SER A 2 20.60 -6.16 -11.78
N LEU A 3 19.63 -6.69 -11.01
CA LEU A 3 19.86 -7.81 -10.08
C LEU A 3 20.49 -9.01 -10.80
N GLN A 4 19.98 -9.38 -11.97
CA GLN A 4 20.50 -10.48 -12.78
C GLN A 4 21.95 -10.27 -13.22
N ASN A 5 22.31 -9.04 -13.63
CA ASN A 5 23.68 -8.74 -14.04
C ASN A 5 24.63 -8.76 -12.84
N ALA A 6 24.19 -8.24 -11.69
CA ALA A 6 24.96 -8.30 -10.45
C ALA A 6 25.21 -9.76 -10.01
N ALA A 7 24.18 -10.62 -10.09
CA ALA A 7 24.30 -12.05 -9.78
C ALA A 7 25.21 -12.79 -10.78
N ARG A 8 25.11 -12.51 -12.09
CA ARG A 8 25.99 -13.11 -13.10
C ARG A 8 27.46 -12.72 -12.91
N LEU A 9 27.72 -11.44 -12.62
CA LEU A 9 29.08 -10.96 -12.33
C LEU A 9 29.65 -11.63 -11.07
N ALA A 10 28.81 -11.93 -10.07
CA ALA A 10 29.23 -12.65 -8.88
C ALA A 10 29.80 -14.04 -9.16
N CYS A 11 29.34 -14.71 -10.22
CA CYS A 11 29.88 -15.99 -10.66
C CYS A 11 31.27 -15.87 -11.30
N ALA A 12 31.64 -14.68 -11.78
CA ALA A 12 32.88 -14.46 -12.53
C ALA A 12 34.09 -14.08 -11.65
N SER A 13 33.88 -13.62 -10.41
CA SER A 13 34.98 -13.23 -9.52
C SER A 13 34.57 -13.18 -8.04
N HIS A 14 35.53 -13.47 -7.15
CA HIS A 14 35.37 -13.27 -5.71
C HIS A 14 35.03 -11.83 -5.33
N THR A 15 35.56 -10.84 -6.06
CA THR A 15 35.27 -9.41 -5.79
C THR A 15 33.81 -9.09 -6.08
N PHE A 16 33.31 -9.50 -7.24
CA PHE A 16 31.90 -9.33 -7.60
C PHE A 16 30.98 -10.16 -6.70
N ARG A 17 31.42 -11.33 -6.22
CA ARG A 17 30.67 -12.11 -5.23
C ARG A 17 30.51 -11.38 -3.90
N ARG A 18 31.56 -10.68 -3.43
CA ARG A 18 31.45 -9.81 -2.24
C ARG A 18 30.49 -8.65 -2.48
N SER A 19 30.58 -7.99 -3.63
CA SER A 19 29.67 -6.91 -4.00
C SER A 19 28.21 -7.36 -4.08
N TRP A 20 27.94 -8.56 -4.61
CA TRP A 20 26.59 -9.14 -4.65
C TRP A 20 26.02 -9.42 -3.27
N ARG A 21 26.84 -9.91 -2.33
CA ARG A 21 26.39 -10.19 -0.96
C ARG A 21 26.00 -8.94 -0.17
N CYS A 22 26.38 -7.74 -0.63
CA CYS A 22 26.03 -6.46 -0.01
C CYS A 22 25.17 -5.60 -0.95
N TYR A 23 24.46 -6.23 -1.89
CA TYR A 23 23.69 -5.50 -2.88
C TYR A 23 22.48 -4.82 -2.22
N PRO A 24 22.31 -3.50 -2.35
CA PRO A 24 21.37 -2.76 -1.51
C PRO A 24 19.89 -3.00 -1.86
N ASN A 25 19.59 -3.45 -3.08
CA ASN A 25 18.23 -3.49 -3.61
C ASN A 25 17.88 -4.88 -4.15
N LEU A 26 17.14 -5.68 -3.40
CA LEU A 26 16.70 -7.00 -3.82
C LEU A 26 15.25 -6.94 -4.34
N ASP A 27 15.08 -7.08 -5.65
CA ASP A 27 13.78 -7.23 -6.32
C ASP A 27 13.60 -8.70 -6.70
N LEU A 28 12.90 -9.44 -5.84
CA LEU A 28 12.78 -10.90 -5.90
C LEU A 28 11.41 -11.34 -6.40
N ARG A 29 10.83 -10.59 -7.35
CA ARG A 29 9.60 -11.01 -8.04
C ARG A 29 9.87 -12.19 -8.96
N GLN A 30 8.84 -12.99 -9.22
CA GLN A 30 8.97 -14.15 -10.10
C GLN A 30 9.45 -13.76 -11.50
N ARG A 31 8.90 -12.67 -12.07
CA ARG A 31 9.36 -12.10 -13.35
C ARG A 31 10.84 -11.68 -13.35
N THR A 32 11.40 -11.33 -12.19
CA THR A 32 12.81 -10.94 -12.05
C THR A 32 13.72 -12.16 -11.90
N LEU A 33 13.27 -13.22 -11.22
CA LEU A 33 14.03 -14.45 -10.94
C LEU A 33 13.83 -15.57 -11.98
N GLY A 34 12.90 -15.37 -12.92
CA GLY A 34 12.53 -16.33 -13.95
C GLY A 34 11.46 -17.32 -13.48
N LEU A 35 10.54 -17.65 -14.39
CA LEU A 35 9.31 -18.42 -14.14
C LEU A 35 9.54 -19.92 -13.82
N ASN A 36 10.77 -20.42 -13.96
CA ASN A 36 11.05 -21.86 -13.85
C ASN A 36 11.48 -22.26 -12.44
N GLY A 37 10.77 -23.19 -11.79
CA GLY A 37 11.15 -23.80 -10.51
C GLY A 37 10.59 -23.09 -9.27
N ASP A 38 10.87 -23.65 -8.09
CA ASP A 38 10.37 -23.19 -6.80
C ASP A 38 10.90 -21.79 -6.44
N HIS A 39 10.02 -20.79 -6.53
CA HIS A 39 10.33 -19.39 -6.26
C HIS A 39 10.59 -19.14 -4.77
N ILE A 40 9.89 -19.81 -3.85
CA ILE A 40 10.10 -19.68 -2.41
C ILE A 40 11.52 -20.14 -2.05
N SER A 41 11.93 -21.32 -2.52
CA SER A 41 13.28 -21.83 -2.31
C SER A 41 14.37 -20.91 -2.90
N LYS A 42 14.11 -20.29 -4.05
CA LYS A 42 15.05 -19.30 -4.63
C LYS A 42 15.18 -18.05 -3.78
N VAL A 43 14.06 -17.48 -3.33
CA VAL A 43 14.03 -16.30 -2.46
C VAL A 43 14.80 -16.61 -1.19
N ASP A 44 14.52 -17.75 -0.57
CA ASP A 44 15.20 -18.17 0.65
C ASP A 44 16.71 -18.31 0.40
N HIS A 45 17.10 -19.06 -0.63
CA HIS A 45 18.51 -19.25 -0.95
C HIS A 45 19.25 -17.92 -1.19
N ILE A 46 18.63 -16.96 -1.87
CA ILE A 46 19.22 -15.64 -2.11
C ILE A 46 19.39 -14.89 -0.78
N LEU A 47 18.37 -14.85 0.07
CA LEU A 47 18.41 -14.12 1.33
C LEU A 47 19.36 -14.75 2.34
N GLN A 48 19.40 -16.08 2.46
CA GLN A 48 20.35 -16.79 3.33
C GLN A 48 21.81 -16.57 2.92
N ASN A 49 22.08 -16.38 1.62
CA ASN A 49 23.43 -16.11 1.12
C ASN A 49 23.79 -14.61 1.08
N HIS A 50 22.79 -13.73 1.21
CA HIS A 50 23.00 -12.30 1.34
C HIS A 50 23.66 -12.02 2.69
N SER A 51 24.63 -11.11 2.73
CA SER A 51 25.29 -10.78 4.01
C SER A 51 24.39 -9.98 4.95
N GLY A 52 23.24 -9.51 4.47
CA GLY A 52 22.37 -8.55 5.15
C GLY A 52 22.96 -7.14 5.16
N VAL A 53 24.27 -6.97 5.20
CA VAL A 53 24.92 -5.66 5.32
C VAL A 53 24.61 -4.76 4.11
N GLY A 54 24.04 -3.60 4.40
CA GLY A 54 23.76 -2.56 3.40
C GLY A 54 22.48 -2.75 2.58
N MET A 55 21.65 -3.76 2.88
CA MET A 55 20.35 -3.92 2.22
C MET A 55 19.40 -2.80 2.64
N LYS A 56 18.93 -2.02 1.65
CA LYS A 56 18.03 -0.87 1.85
C LYS A 56 16.64 -1.11 1.30
N LYS A 57 16.50 -1.90 0.24
CA LYS A 57 15.21 -2.20 -0.40
C LYS A 57 15.05 -3.69 -0.60
N LEU A 58 13.91 -4.22 -0.17
CA LEU A 58 13.53 -5.61 -0.36
C LEU A 58 12.11 -5.65 -0.91
N ARG A 59 11.95 -6.28 -2.08
CA ARG A 59 10.66 -6.51 -2.71
C ARG A 59 10.49 -7.98 -3.01
N ILE A 60 9.48 -8.59 -2.41
CA ILE A 60 9.09 -9.99 -2.61
C ILE A 60 7.60 -10.01 -2.97
N GLU A 61 7.26 -10.70 -4.05
CA GLU A 61 5.88 -10.90 -4.49
C GLU A 61 5.71 -12.37 -4.81
N LEU A 62 4.77 -13.02 -4.12
CA LEU A 62 4.54 -14.47 -4.19
C LEU A 62 3.16 -14.82 -4.77
N PHE A 63 2.60 -13.96 -5.63
CA PHE A 63 1.23 -14.09 -6.14
C PHE A 63 0.91 -15.46 -6.75
N ASP A 64 1.88 -16.02 -7.48
CA ASP A 64 1.73 -17.28 -8.23
C ASP A 64 2.39 -18.48 -7.50
N CYS A 65 2.73 -18.31 -6.22
CA CYS A 65 3.35 -19.36 -5.41
C CYS A 65 2.29 -20.18 -4.66
N ASP A 66 2.64 -21.42 -4.32
CA ASP A 66 1.90 -22.19 -3.33
C ASP A 66 2.04 -21.55 -1.93
N LYS A 67 1.30 -22.12 -0.97
CA LYS A 67 1.35 -21.72 0.43
C LYS A 67 2.79 -21.66 0.95
N VAL A 68 3.17 -20.52 1.51
CA VAL A 68 4.47 -20.30 2.12
C VAL A 68 4.40 -20.56 3.63
N ASP A 69 5.38 -21.28 4.17
CA ASP A 69 5.51 -21.46 5.61
C ASP A 69 5.89 -20.12 6.27
N SER A 70 5.22 -19.82 7.38
CA SER A 70 5.52 -18.73 8.31
C SER A 70 6.99 -18.59 8.70
N CYS A 71 7.74 -19.68 8.75
CA CYS A 71 9.15 -19.67 9.12
C CYS A 71 10.01 -18.95 8.07
N TYR A 72 9.71 -19.08 6.78
CA TYR A 72 10.40 -18.38 5.70
C TYR A 72 10.18 -16.87 5.82
N ILE A 73 8.92 -16.44 5.94
CA ILE A 73 8.58 -15.03 6.07
C ILE A 73 9.25 -14.40 7.28
N SER A 74 9.20 -15.07 8.44
CA SER A 74 9.84 -14.61 9.67
C SER A 74 11.37 -14.51 9.52
N SER A 75 11.99 -15.48 8.85
CA SER A 75 13.43 -15.51 8.57
C SER A 75 13.83 -14.33 7.66
N TRP A 76 13.12 -14.13 6.56
CA TRP A 76 13.39 -13.07 5.58
C TRP A 76 13.24 -11.68 6.19
N LEU A 77 12.20 -11.47 7.00
CA LEU A 77 12.00 -10.21 7.72
C LEU A 77 13.12 -9.95 8.72
N ARG A 78 13.58 -10.96 9.47
CA ARG A 78 14.72 -10.81 10.38
C ARG A 78 16.00 -10.40 9.65
N ILE A 79 16.27 -10.99 8.49
CA ILE A 79 17.42 -10.61 7.64
C ILE A 79 17.29 -9.15 7.22
N ALA A 80 16.10 -8.73 6.78
CA ALA A 80 15.85 -7.36 6.32
C ALA A 80 15.94 -6.33 7.44
N VAL A 81 15.31 -6.59 8.58
CA VAL A 81 15.34 -5.70 9.74
C VAL A 81 16.77 -5.56 10.27
N THR A 82 17.51 -6.66 10.38
CA THR A 82 18.93 -6.65 10.80
C THR A 82 19.81 -5.83 9.86
N ALA A 83 19.45 -5.74 8.57
CA ALA A 83 20.14 -4.93 7.59
C ALA A 83 19.90 -3.41 7.73
N GLY A 84 18.90 -2.99 8.50
CA GLY A 84 18.43 -1.60 8.55
C GLY A 84 17.68 -1.22 7.27
N ILE A 85 16.72 -2.06 6.87
CA ILE A 85 15.89 -1.85 5.69
C ILE A 85 15.14 -0.52 5.75
N GLU A 86 15.01 0.13 4.59
CA GLU A 86 14.28 1.40 4.44
C GLU A 86 12.97 1.21 3.66
N GLU A 87 12.95 0.27 2.71
CA GLU A 87 11.79 0.02 1.86
C GLU A 87 11.50 -1.47 1.80
N LEU A 88 10.29 -1.84 2.23
CA LEU A 88 9.82 -3.22 2.25
C LEU A 88 8.54 -3.33 1.42
N THR A 89 8.58 -4.19 0.40
CA THR A 89 7.40 -4.69 -0.30
C THR A 89 7.27 -6.18 -0.07
N LEU A 90 6.15 -6.63 0.49
CA LEU A 90 5.86 -8.06 0.67
C LEU A 90 4.41 -8.39 0.33
N TYR A 91 4.21 -9.07 -0.78
CA TYR A 91 2.92 -9.68 -1.14
C TYR A 91 3.01 -11.19 -1.00
N LEU A 92 2.15 -11.73 -0.15
CA LEU A 92 2.08 -13.17 0.13
C LEU A 92 1.25 -13.91 -0.93
N PRO A 93 1.33 -15.25 -0.98
CA PRO A 93 0.45 -16.03 -1.85
C PRO A 93 -1.02 -15.75 -1.57
N ALA A 94 -1.84 -15.72 -2.62
CA ALA A 94 -3.29 -15.67 -2.45
C ALA A 94 -3.75 -16.95 -1.74
N THR A 95 -4.51 -16.80 -0.65
CA THR A 95 -5.12 -17.94 0.03
C THR A 95 -6.46 -18.30 -0.64
N PRO A 96 -6.82 -19.59 -0.75
CA PRO A 96 -8.17 -20.00 -1.14
C PRO A 96 -9.22 -19.37 -0.22
N GLU A 97 -10.46 -19.23 -0.71
CA GLU A 97 -11.55 -18.55 0.02
C GLU A 97 -11.86 -19.15 1.39
N ASP A 98 -11.61 -20.46 1.56
CA ASP A 98 -11.86 -21.20 2.80
C ASP A 98 -10.68 -21.19 3.80
N GLU A 99 -9.54 -20.58 3.43
CA GLU A 99 -8.37 -20.49 4.30
C GLU A 99 -8.21 -19.12 4.93
N ALA A 100 -7.83 -19.11 6.21
CA ALA A 100 -7.46 -17.89 6.91
C ALA A 100 -6.22 -17.26 6.26
N TYR A 101 -6.25 -15.95 6.10
CA TYR A 101 -5.10 -15.17 5.64
C TYR A 101 -3.91 -15.35 6.58
N TYR A 102 -2.71 -15.34 6.01
CA TYR A 102 -1.49 -15.37 6.80
C TYR A 102 -1.40 -14.15 7.72
N SER A 103 -1.18 -14.39 9.02
CA SER A 103 -0.94 -13.32 10.00
C SER A 103 0.47 -12.74 9.83
N PHE A 104 0.54 -11.52 9.32
CA PHE A 104 1.78 -10.81 9.08
C PHE A 104 2.52 -10.54 10.41
N PRO A 105 3.79 -10.97 10.57
CA PRO A 105 4.53 -10.91 11.83
C PRO A 105 5.14 -9.51 12.02
N TYR A 106 4.29 -8.49 12.11
CA TYR A 106 4.68 -7.09 12.15
C TYR A 106 5.59 -6.72 13.32
N SER A 107 5.49 -7.44 14.45
CA SER A 107 6.36 -7.24 15.61
C SER A 107 7.84 -7.41 15.30
N LEU A 108 8.20 -8.17 14.26
CA LEU A 108 9.57 -8.30 13.80
C LEU A 108 10.14 -7.00 13.22
N LEU A 109 9.28 -6.12 12.68
CA LEU A 109 9.69 -4.83 12.13
C LEU A 109 10.07 -3.82 13.21
N PHE A 110 9.76 -4.13 14.47
CA PHE A 110 10.02 -3.26 15.62
C PHE A 110 11.35 -3.52 16.33
N ASN A 111 12.12 -4.52 15.87
CA ASN A 111 13.40 -4.88 16.48
C ASN A 111 14.58 -4.04 15.96
N GLY A 112 14.49 -2.71 16.06
CA GLY A 112 15.56 -1.77 15.71
C GLY A 112 15.45 -1.08 14.34
N SER A 113 14.46 -1.43 13.51
CA SER A 113 14.17 -0.78 12.21
C SER A 113 13.03 0.24 12.24
N GLU A 114 12.46 0.51 13.42
CA GLU A 114 11.31 1.43 13.60
C GLU A 114 11.58 2.82 13.00
N ASP A 115 12.83 3.25 13.10
CA ASP A 115 13.29 4.56 12.66
C ASP A 115 13.88 4.53 11.24
N SER A 116 14.05 3.36 10.61
CA SER A 116 14.64 3.25 9.26
C SER A 116 13.61 3.08 8.15
N ILE A 117 12.51 2.36 8.43
CA ILE A 117 11.51 2.05 7.41
C ILE A 117 10.74 3.32 7.02
N ARG A 118 10.89 3.72 5.76
CA ARG A 118 10.19 4.87 5.15
C ARG A 118 9.08 4.46 4.18
N TYR A 119 9.13 3.24 3.67
CA TYR A 119 8.16 2.71 2.73
C TYR A 119 7.78 1.29 3.13
N LEU A 120 6.49 1.08 3.37
CA LEU A 120 5.92 -0.23 3.66
C LEU A 120 4.76 -0.48 2.71
N ASP A 121 4.88 -1.55 1.91
CA ASP A 121 3.87 -2.01 0.98
C ASP A 121 3.62 -3.49 1.20
N ILE A 122 2.50 -3.83 1.81
CA ILE A 122 2.18 -5.22 2.18
C ILE A 122 0.83 -5.62 1.64
N GLY A 123 0.69 -6.90 1.32
CA GLY A 123 -0.57 -7.39 0.80
C GLY A 123 -0.79 -8.89 0.89
N LEU A 124 -2.06 -9.26 0.67
CA LEU A 124 -2.56 -10.64 0.76
C LEU A 124 -2.29 -11.26 2.15
N CYS A 125 -2.51 -10.49 3.20
CA CYS A 125 -2.24 -10.93 4.58
C CYS A 125 -3.24 -10.35 5.59
N ALA A 126 -3.32 -10.96 6.77
CA ALA A 126 -3.92 -10.35 7.95
C ALA A 126 -2.85 -9.52 8.67
N PHE A 127 -3.09 -8.21 8.81
CA PHE A 127 -2.18 -7.29 9.48
C PHE A 127 -2.87 -6.74 10.73
N ARG A 128 -2.44 -7.25 11.88
CA ARG A 128 -3.07 -7.02 13.20
C ARG A 128 -2.14 -6.26 14.14
N PRO A 129 -1.78 -5.00 13.85
CA PRO A 129 -0.88 -4.23 14.71
C PRO A 129 -1.50 -4.01 16.09
N THR A 130 -0.80 -4.40 17.16
CA THR A 130 -1.27 -4.14 18.52
C THR A 130 -1.09 -2.68 18.88
N ALA A 131 -2.14 -2.08 19.45
CA ALA A 131 -2.13 -0.70 19.91
C ALA A 131 -0.94 -0.43 20.85
N GLY A 132 -0.18 0.63 20.56
CA GLY A 132 0.95 1.07 21.38
C GLY A 132 2.28 0.35 21.12
N LEU A 133 2.35 -0.62 20.20
CA LEU A 133 3.63 -1.22 19.78
C LEU A 133 4.31 -0.39 18.69
N GLY A 134 5.54 0.04 19.00
CA GLY A 134 6.51 0.63 18.09
C GLY A 134 6.15 2.03 17.58
N ARG A 135 7.16 2.82 17.20
CA ARG A 135 6.95 4.14 16.59
C ARG A 135 7.48 4.16 15.16
N TRP A 136 6.60 4.21 14.18
CA TRP A 136 6.91 4.35 12.76
C TRP A 136 7.32 5.79 12.39
N ARG A 137 8.39 6.28 13.03
CA ARG A 137 8.77 7.71 12.96
C ARG A 137 9.19 8.16 11.57
N SER A 138 9.71 7.25 10.78
CA SER A 138 10.24 7.53 9.44
C SER A 138 9.31 7.10 8.31
N LEU A 139 8.21 6.40 8.63
CA LEU A 139 7.30 5.85 7.62
C LEU A 139 6.61 7.00 6.87
N ALA A 140 7.01 7.20 5.63
CA ALA A 140 6.48 8.23 4.74
C ALA A 140 5.38 7.67 3.83
N ILE A 141 5.45 6.37 3.48
CA ILE A 141 4.49 5.73 2.59
C ILE A 141 4.03 4.42 3.21
N LEU A 142 2.71 4.29 3.38
CA LEU A 142 2.04 3.05 3.78
C LEU A 142 1.07 2.65 2.66
N SER A 143 1.26 1.46 2.13
CA SER A 143 0.41 0.84 1.11
C SER A 143 -0.06 -0.52 1.60
N LEU A 144 -1.37 -0.71 1.67
CA LEU A 144 -2.01 -1.96 2.10
C LEU A 144 -2.90 -2.46 0.95
N GLY A 145 -2.58 -3.63 0.39
CA GLY A 145 -3.33 -4.23 -0.72
C GLY A 145 -3.87 -5.61 -0.38
N ASN A 146 -5.20 -5.81 -0.41
CA ASN A 146 -5.82 -7.08 -0.05
C ASN A 146 -5.44 -7.51 1.39
N VAL A 147 -5.54 -6.57 2.33
CA VAL A 147 -5.13 -6.76 3.73
C VAL A 147 -6.35 -6.80 4.65
N LEU A 148 -6.40 -7.80 5.54
CA LEU A 148 -7.34 -7.83 6.66
C LEU A 148 -6.79 -6.99 7.81
N ILE A 149 -7.41 -5.84 8.07
CA ILE A 149 -7.08 -4.91 9.15
C ILE A 149 -8.38 -4.19 9.55
N ALA A 150 -8.68 -4.18 10.85
CA ALA A 150 -9.87 -3.53 11.37
C ALA A 150 -9.70 -2.00 11.48
N ASP A 151 -10.81 -1.29 11.61
CA ASP A 151 -10.85 0.18 11.73
C ASP A 151 -9.95 0.70 12.86
N ASP A 152 -10.06 0.11 14.06
CA ASP A 152 -9.34 0.51 15.28
C ASP A 152 -7.85 0.14 15.22
N GLU A 153 -7.51 -0.97 14.59
CA GLU A 153 -6.13 -1.39 14.34
C GLU A 153 -5.41 -0.43 13.39
N LEU A 154 -6.06 -0.03 12.28
CA LEU A 154 -5.50 0.95 11.36
C LEU A 154 -5.40 2.33 12.01
N GLU A 155 -6.45 2.77 12.70
CA GLU A 155 -6.43 4.03 13.44
C GLU A 155 -5.25 4.06 14.43
N GLY A 156 -5.10 3.03 15.26
CA GLY A 156 -4.00 2.88 16.23
C GLY A 156 -2.61 2.87 15.58
N LEU A 157 -2.46 2.26 14.40
CA LEU A 157 -1.22 2.31 13.62
C LEU A 157 -0.92 3.74 13.14
N LEU A 158 -1.92 4.44 12.57
CA LEU A 158 -1.76 5.78 12.04
C LEU A 158 -1.37 6.80 13.12
N TYR A 159 -1.80 6.62 14.38
CA TYR A 159 -1.34 7.44 15.50
C TYR A 159 0.19 7.44 15.70
N ASN A 160 0.87 6.39 15.25
CA ASN A 160 2.31 6.21 15.40
C ASN A 160 3.13 6.62 14.16
N CYS A 161 2.48 7.11 13.08
CA CYS A 161 3.10 7.38 11.78
C CYS A 161 3.25 8.89 11.49
N ALA A 162 3.88 9.66 12.39
CA ALA A 162 3.92 11.13 12.28
C ALA A 162 4.58 11.69 11.00
N ALA A 163 5.42 10.90 10.32
CA ALA A 163 6.05 11.28 9.06
C ALA A 163 5.26 10.89 7.80
N LEU A 164 4.08 10.27 7.94
CA LEU A 164 3.33 9.73 6.81
C LEU A 164 2.91 10.83 5.83
N GLU A 165 3.28 10.64 4.56
CA GLU A 165 3.01 11.53 3.44
C GLU A 165 1.98 10.92 2.47
N HIS A 166 1.93 9.59 2.39
CA HIS A 166 1.05 8.86 1.48
C HIS A 166 0.46 7.63 2.18
N LEU A 167 -0.87 7.57 2.20
CA LEU A 167 -1.64 6.39 2.59
C LEU A 167 -2.39 5.83 1.38
N ALA A 168 -2.16 4.56 1.07
CA ALA A 168 -2.88 3.84 0.02
C ALA A 168 -3.53 2.57 0.61
N LEU A 169 -4.84 2.43 0.41
CA LEU A 169 -5.63 1.28 0.79
C LEU A 169 -6.29 0.71 -0.47
N LEU A 170 -5.98 -0.55 -0.78
CA LEU A 170 -6.55 -1.27 -1.91
C LEU A 170 -7.21 -2.55 -1.39
N ASN A 171 -8.51 -2.68 -1.59
CA ASN A 171 -9.27 -3.87 -1.24
C ASN A 171 -9.02 -4.35 0.21
N CYS A 172 -9.22 -3.47 1.19
CA CYS A 172 -9.18 -3.82 2.62
C CYS A 172 -10.61 -4.05 3.11
N PRO A 173 -11.09 -5.32 3.18
CA PRO A 173 -12.52 -5.61 3.32
C PRO A 173 -13.05 -5.41 4.74
N GLU A 174 -12.19 -5.37 5.76
CA GLU A 174 -12.63 -5.19 7.15
C GLU A 174 -12.77 -3.72 7.55
N ILE A 175 -12.28 -2.80 6.71
CA ILE A 175 -12.38 -1.37 6.99
C ILE A 175 -13.79 -0.88 6.60
N VAL A 176 -14.57 -0.48 7.59
CA VAL A 176 -15.90 0.11 7.43
C VAL A 176 -15.82 1.63 7.58
N CYS A 177 -15.03 2.12 8.53
CA CYS A 177 -14.84 3.53 8.83
C CYS A 177 -13.35 3.88 8.87
N LEU A 178 -12.87 4.55 7.83
CA LEU A 178 -11.50 5.05 7.79
C LEU A 178 -11.39 6.36 8.58
N LYS A 179 -10.75 6.31 9.75
CA LYS A 179 -10.43 7.50 10.55
C LYS A 179 -8.96 7.86 10.43
N ILE A 180 -8.70 9.08 9.95
CA ILE A 180 -7.34 9.60 9.80
C ILE A 180 -7.10 10.69 10.85
N PRO A 181 -6.14 10.51 11.79
CA PRO A 181 -5.95 11.43 12.90
C PRO A 181 -5.32 12.76 12.48
N CYS A 182 -5.64 13.83 13.22
CA CYS A 182 -5.19 15.20 12.92
C CYS A 182 -3.67 15.42 13.09
N LEU A 183 -2.99 14.51 13.78
CA LEU A 183 -1.54 14.54 13.96
C LEU A 183 -0.76 14.26 12.67
N LEU A 184 -1.40 13.67 11.65
CA LEU A 184 -0.79 13.39 10.35
C LEU A 184 -0.64 14.65 9.49
N ARG A 185 0.18 15.58 9.95
CA ARG A 185 0.40 16.89 9.32
C ARG A 185 1.14 16.81 7.99
N ARG A 186 1.82 15.71 7.71
CA ARG A 186 2.57 15.50 6.46
C ARG A 186 1.76 14.77 5.40
N LEU A 187 0.60 14.20 5.74
CA LEU A 187 -0.20 13.40 4.81
C LEU A 187 -0.71 14.30 3.67
N ARG A 188 -0.21 14.04 2.45
CA ARG A 188 -0.55 14.78 1.23
C ARG A 188 -1.43 13.98 0.29
N VAL A 189 -1.26 12.65 0.29
CA VAL A 189 -1.90 11.75 -0.65
C VAL A 189 -2.69 10.69 0.10
N LEU A 190 -4.00 10.63 -0.18
CA LEU A 190 -4.88 9.57 0.27
C LEU A 190 -5.43 8.84 -0.95
N ARG A 191 -5.20 7.53 -1.02
CA ARG A 191 -5.77 6.64 -2.04
C ARG A 191 -6.57 5.54 -1.36
N VAL A 192 -7.83 5.41 -1.75
CA VAL A 192 -8.71 4.34 -1.30
C VAL A 192 -9.34 3.71 -2.53
N SER A 193 -9.20 2.40 -2.70
CA SER A 193 -9.66 1.73 -3.91
C SER A 193 -10.24 0.36 -3.57
N VAL A 194 -11.45 0.07 -4.06
CA VAL A 194 -12.11 -1.24 -4.00
C VAL A 194 -12.30 -1.76 -2.56
N CYS A 195 -12.37 -0.89 -1.54
CA CYS A 195 -12.70 -1.28 -0.16
C CYS A 195 -14.21 -1.46 -0.02
N ARG A 196 -14.71 -2.67 -0.36
CA ARG A 196 -16.14 -2.94 -0.60
C ARG A 196 -17.09 -2.67 0.58
N ASN A 197 -16.61 -2.83 1.82
CA ASN A 197 -17.43 -2.63 3.02
C ASN A 197 -17.30 -1.23 3.62
N MET A 198 -16.46 -0.37 3.03
CA MET A 198 -16.24 0.98 3.53
C MET A 198 -17.50 1.83 3.33
N GLN A 199 -17.88 2.56 4.37
CA GLN A 199 -19.05 3.45 4.38
C GLN A 199 -18.66 4.90 4.67
N VAL A 200 -17.57 5.10 5.41
CA VAL A 200 -17.15 6.42 5.88
C VAL A 200 -15.64 6.60 5.72
N ILE A 201 -15.26 7.76 5.21
CA ILE A 201 -13.91 8.31 5.28
C ILE A 201 -13.98 9.60 6.08
N ASP A 202 -13.41 9.61 7.28
CA ASP A 202 -13.30 10.78 8.14
C ASP A 202 -11.82 11.11 8.37
N SER A 203 -11.35 12.19 7.75
CA SER A 203 -9.98 12.65 7.89
C SER A 203 -9.91 14.00 8.58
N ASN A 204 -9.14 14.03 9.67
CA ASN A 204 -8.78 15.26 10.35
C ASN A 204 -7.36 15.73 10.01
N ALA A 205 -6.67 15.07 9.06
CA ALA A 205 -5.35 15.46 8.60
C ALA A 205 -5.41 16.82 7.86
N PRO A 206 -4.61 17.82 8.26
CA PRO A 206 -4.82 19.20 7.80
C PRO A 206 -4.33 19.50 6.37
N ASN A 207 -3.59 18.57 5.75
CA ASN A 207 -2.71 18.88 4.63
C ASN A 207 -2.89 17.97 3.41
N ILE A 208 -3.97 17.17 3.38
CA ILE A 208 -4.31 16.33 2.23
C ILE A 208 -4.52 17.23 1.02
N SER A 209 -3.84 16.90 -0.08
CA SER A 209 -3.85 17.65 -1.33
C SER A 209 -4.37 16.84 -2.52
N ILE A 210 -4.11 15.53 -2.49
CA ILE A 210 -4.48 14.58 -3.52
C ILE A 210 -5.35 13.51 -2.86
N PHE A 211 -6.57 13.37 -3.36
CA PHE A 211 -7.51 12.35 -2.92
C PHE A 211 -7.97 11.52 -4.11
N HIS A 212 -7.65 10.23 -4.09
CA HIS A 212 -8.11 9.27 -5.09
C HIS A 212 -9.04 8.26 -4.41
N PHE A 213 -10.23 8.10 -4.97
CA PHE A 213 -11.23 7.17 -4.50
C PHE A 213 -11.72 6.31 -5.66
N SER A 214 -11.81 5.00 -5.47
CA SER A 214 -12.44 4.09 -6.42
C SER A 214 -13.29 3.07 -5.66
N GLY A 215 -14.58 2.95 -5.98
CA GLY A 215 -15.49 2.03 -5.29
C GLY A 215 -16.95 2.47 -5.24
N SER A 216 -17.67 1.96 -4.25
CA SER A 216 -19.03 2.39 -3.90
C SER A 216 -19.02 3.79 -3.30
N LEU A 217 -20.08 4.59 -3.52
CA LEU A 217 -20.14 5.94 -2.94
C LEU A 217 -20.19 5.87 -1.41
N VAL A 218 -19.35 6.66 -0.74
CA VAL A 218 -19.22 6.71 0.72
C VAL A 218 -19.44 8.11 1.27
N SER A 219 -19.67 8.21 2.58
CA SER A 219 -19.65 9.50 3.27
C SER A 219 -18.19 9.96 3.45
N ILE A 220 -17.87 11.15 2.95
CA ILE A 220 -16.51 11.72 3.02
C ILE A 220 -16.56 13.00 3.85
N SER A 221 -15.74 13.05 4.89
CA SER A 221 -15.50 14.21 5.74
C SER A 221 -14.00 14.47 5.77
N PHE A 222 -13.59 15.66 5.35
CA PHE A 222 -12.21 16.12 5.52
C PHE A 222 -12.19 17.35 6.41
N GLY A 223 -12.51 17.18 7.69
CA GLY A 223 -12.49 18.20 8.77
C GLY A 223 -12.35 19.65 8.29
N SER A 224 -11.21 20.29 8.54
CA SER A 224 -10.88 21.65 8.09
C SER A 224 -10.02 21.66 6.81
N ALA A 225 -10.08 20.62 5.98
CA ALA A 225 -9.11 20.37 4.90
C ALA A 225 -9.36 21.25 3.66
N LEU A 226 -9.14 22.55 3.81
CA LEU A 226 -9.10 23.56 2.75
C LEU A 226 -8.04 23.28 1.67
N GLN A 227 -7.23 22.22 1.78
CA GLN A 227 -6.05 22.00 0.95
C GLN A 227 -6.24 20.92 -0.13
N VAL A 228 -7.39 20.25 -0.18
CA VAL A 228 -7.65 19.22 -1.20
C VAL A 228 -7.84 19.90 -2.55
N LYS A 229 -6.87 19.71 -3.45
CA LYS A 229 -6.81 20.34 -4.77
C LYS A 229 -7.11 19.37 -5.90
N ASN A 230 -6.66 18.12 -5.76
CA ASN A 230 -6.79 17.12 -6.81
C ASN A 230 -7.68 15.98 -6.31
N VAL A 231 -8.85 15.84 -6.90
CA VAL A 231 -9.81 14.81 -6.57
C VAL A 231 -10.03 13.92 -7.78
N HIS A 232 -9.79 12.63 -7.62
CA HIS A 232 -10.14 11.61 -8.60
C HIS A 232 -11.12 10.63 -7.94
N MET A 233 -12.32 10.49 -8.51
CA MET A 233 -13.34 9.56 -8.02
C MET A 233 -13.81 8.65 -9.15
N GLU A 234 -13.71 7.35 -8.93
CA GLU A 234 -14.22 6.32 -9.84
C GLU A 234 -15.32 5.54 -9.12
N CYS A 235 -16.56 5.62 -9.60
CA CYS A 235 -17.65 4.82 -9.03
C CYS A 235 -17.73 3.48 -9.76
N LEU A 236 -17.55 2.38 -9.03
CA LEU A 236 -17.58 1.03 -9.61
C LEU A 236 -18.96 0.36 -9.55
N GLU A 237 -19.97 1.04 -9.01
CA GLU A 237 -21.33 0.50 -8.91
C GLU A 237 -22.07 0.57 -10.25
N PHE A 238 -22.68 -0.55 -10.63
CA PHE A 238 -23.63 -0.62 -11.73
C PHE A 238 -25.04 -0.27 -11.23
N GLY A 239 -25.74 0.66 -11.89
CA GLY A 239 -27.11 1.04 -11.52
C GLY A 239 -27.32 2.54 -11.32
N GLN A 240 -28.20 2.93 -10.39
CA GLN A 240 -28.63 4.33 -10.18
C GLN A 240 -27.60 5.21 -9.44
N SER A 241 -26.39 4.73 -9.19
CA SER A 241 -25.33 5.49 -8.55
C SER A 241 -24.90 6.65 -9.46
N ASN A 242 -25.28 7.87 -9.07
CA ASN A 242 -24.98 9.08 -9.82
C ASN A 242 -23.78 9.80 -9.19
N ILE A 243 -22.58 9.39 -9.59
CA ILE A 243 -21.32 10.00 -9.13
C ILE A 243 -21.26 11.50 -9.45
N VAL A 244 -21.84 11.93 -10.58
CA VAL A 244 -21.93 13.35 -10.97
C VAL A 244 -22.79 14.14 -9.98
N LEU A 245 -23.96 13.60 -9.59
CA LEU A 245 -24.83 14.22 -8.59
C LEU A 245 -24.15 14.25 -7.21
N HIS A 246 -23.46 13.18 -6.83
CA HIS A 246 -22.68 13.15 -5.60
C HIS A 246 -21.62 14.27 -5.60
N ALA A 247 -20.82 14.36 -6.66
CA ALA A 247 -19.81 15.41 -6.79
C ALA A 247 -20.46 16.80 -6.71
N ARG A 248 -21.55 17.04 -7.45
CA ARG A 248 -22.24 18.34 -7.46
C ARG A 248 -22.82 18.75 -6.10
N THR A 249 -23.26 17.80 -5.29
CA THR A 249 -23.96 18.08 -4.02
C THR A 249 -23.07 17.97 -2.79
N LYS A 250 -22.01 17.16 -2.84
CA LYS A 250 -21.18 16.84 -1.67
C LYS A 250 -19.72 17.28 -1.80
N LEU A 251 -19.15 17.37 -3.00
CA LEU A 251 -17.72 17.66 -3.18
C LEU A 251 -17.27 18.92 -2.43
N LEU A 252 -18.00 20.03 -2.61
CA LEU A 252 -17.64 21.30 -1.99
C LEU A 252 -17.76 21.30 -0.46
N SER A 253 -18.46 20.33 0.13
CA SER A 253 -18.55 20.20 1.59
C SER A 253 -17.27 19.66 2.22
N TYR A 254 -16.45 18.90 1.48
CA TYR A 254 -15.20 18.32 1.98
C TYR A 254 -13.94 18.75 1.19
N ALA A 255 -14.09 19.25 -0.04
CA ALA A 255 -13.02 19.76 -0.88
C ALA A 255 -13.43 21.08 -1.56
N PRO A 256 -13.64 22.16 -0.80
CA PRO A 256 -14.12 23.45 -1.34
C PRO A 256 -13.12 24.14 -2.28
N ASN A 257 -11.83 23.81 -2.21
CA ASN A 257 -10.75 24.41 -3.01
C ASN A 257 -10.19 23.46 -4.08
N VAL A 258 -11.02 22.55 -4.59
CA VAL A 258 -10.63 21.61 -5.64
C VAL A 258 -10.27 22.38 -6.93
N GLU A 259 -9.11 22.10 -7.49
CA GLU A 259 -8.57 22.68 -8.74
C GLU A 259 -8.71 21.69 -9.91
N THR A 260 -8.55 20.40 -9.63
CA THR A 260 -8.71 19.33 -10.64
C THR A 260 -9.66 18.28 -10.11
N LEU A 261 -10.74 18.02 -10.86
CA LEU A 261 -11.71 16.98 -10.60
C LEU A 261 -11.75 16.01 -11.77
N VAL A 262 -11.51 14.73 -11.50
CA VAL A 262 -11.74 13.63 -12.44
C VAL A 262 -12.80 12.73 -11.83
N ILE A 263 -13.88 12.48 -12.58
CA ILE A 263 -14.93 11.54 -12.22
C ILE A 263 -15.12 10.53 -13.35
N SER A 264 -15.38 9.27 -13.00
CA SER A 264 -15.71 8.22 -13.96
C SER A 264 -16.71 7.22 -13.38
N SER A 265 -17.62 6.70 -14.21
CA SER A 265 -18.52 5.60 -13.85
C SER A 265 -18.84 4.69 -15.04
N PRO A 266 -19.04 3.38 -14.84
CA PRO A 266 -19.55 2.47 -15.86
C PRO A 266 -20.90 2.90 -16.44
N ASN A 267 -21.73 3.62 -15.67
CA ASN A 267 -23.07 4.03 -16.09
C ASN A 267 -23.04 5.21 -17.09
N GLU A 268 -21.92 5.93 -17.21
CA GLU A 268 -21.78 7.08 -18.13
C GLU A 268 -21.64 6.65 -19.60
N VAL A 269 -21.34 5.38 -19.86
CA VAL A 269 -21.17 4.83 -21.23
C VAL A 269 -22.51 4.45 -21.87
N TYR A 270 -23.59 4.34 -21.09
CA TYR A 270 -24.89 3.81 -21.56
C TYR A 270 -25.99 4.87 -21.82
N SER A 271 -25.72 6.17 -21.68
CA SER A 271 -26.67 7.20 -22.11
C SER A 271 -26.53 7.49 -23.61
N GLU A 272 -27.17 6.66 -24.45
CA GLU A 272 -27.40 6.98 -25.85
C GLU A 272 -28.38 8.17 -25.98
N SER A 273 -27.84 9.38 -26.14
CA SER A 273 -28.28 10.34 -27.16
C SER A 273 -27.24 11.46 -27.26
N LEU A 274 -26.68 11.63 -28.46
CA LEU A 274 -25.75 12.70 -28.80
C LEU A 274 -26.49 14.03 -28.81
N ASP A 275 -26.48 14.75 -27.69
CA ASP A 275 -26.45 16.22 -27.58
C ASP A 275 -26.43 16.55 -26.08
N GLU A 276 -25.44 17.30 -25.60
CA GLU A 276 -25.04 17.47 -24.18
C GLU A 276 -24.25 16.25 -23.65
N TYR A 277 -22.93 16.24 -23.45
CA TYR A 277 -22.12 17.15 -22.65
C TYR A 277 -20.69 17.15 -23.20
N ARG A 278 -20.30 18.23 -23.88
CA ARG A 278 -18.91 18.69 -23.83
C ARG A 278 -18.70 19.35 -22.48
N LEU A 279 -18.40 18.57 -21.45
CA LEU A 279 -17.90 19.11 -20.19
C LEU A 279 -16.66 18.31 -19.78
N ALA A 280 -15.55 18.66 -20.42
CA ALA A 280 -14.31 18.78 -19.68
C ALA A 280 -14.58 19.83 -18.59
N ILE A 281 -14.89 19.40 -17.37
CA ILE A 281 -14.85 20.28 -16.20
C ILE A 281 -13.37 20.45 -15.86
N CYS A 282 -12.70 21.31 -16.62
CA CYS A 282 -11.61 22.12 -16.07
C CYS A 282 -12.30 23.19 -15.23
N ILE A 283 -11.98 23.25 -13.95
CA ILE A 283 -12.29 24.41 -13.10
C ILE A 283 -11.39 25.57 -13.54
#